data_AF-A0A7C9G459-F1
#
_entry.id   AF-A0A7C9G459-F1
#
_cell.length_a   1.000
_cell.length_b   1.000
_cell.length_c   1.000
_cell.angle_alpha   90.00
_cell.angle_beta   90.00
_cell.angle_gamma   90.00
#
_symmetry.space_group_name_H-M   'P 1'
#
loop_
_entity.id
_entity.type
_entity.pdbx_description
1 polymer ?
#
loop_
_entity_poly.entity_id
_entity_poly.type
_entity_poly.pdbx_seq_one_letter_code
_entity_poly.pdbx_strand_id
1 'polypeptide(L)'
;MSQKTYRNKVSRISLAGGLIGMLTTNPRRALDEEVKDLNDQGWKATHIQPHKTSNMFIAMLQTLTLLITFGLWTFGAGYLILAEKES
;
A
#
# COMPACT_ATOMS: atom_id res chain seq x y z
N MET A 1 14.42 -18.47 -30.66
CA MET A 1 13.71 -17.33 -30.05
C MET A 1 13.50 -17.69 -28.58
N SER A 2 14.36 -17.17 -27.68
CA SER A 2 14.31 -17.50 -26.25
C SER A 2 13.12 -16.77 -25.61
N GLN A 3 12.15 -17.48 -25.04
CA GLN A 3 11.06 -16.84 -24.31
C GLN A 3 11.59 -16.34 -22.97
N LYS A 4 11.61 -15.02 -22.78
CA LYS A 4 11.91 -14.40 -21.49
C LYS A 4 10.78 -14.73 -20.52
N THR A 5 11.11 -15.31 -19.37
CA THR A 5 10.12 -15.64 -18.34
C THR A 5 10.14 -14.55 -17.28
N TYR A 6 8.99 -13.92 -17.03
CA TYR A 6 8.88 -12.89 -15.99
C TYR A 6 8.18 -13.48 -14.76
N ARG A 7 8.77 -13.27 -13.58
CA ARG A 7 8.14 -13.57 -12.30
C ARG A 7 7.43 -12.32 -11.79
N ASN A 8 6.19 -12.49 -11.35
CA ASN A 8 5.38 -11.39 -10.82
C ASN A 8 5.25 -11.52 -9.30
N LYS A 9 5.36 -10.39 -8.60
CA LYS A 9 5.18 -10.27 -7.15
C LYS A 9 4.26 -9.09 -6.88
N VAL A 10 3.32 -9.25 -5.94
CA VAL A 10 2.47 -8.17 -5.46
C VAL A 10 2.92 -7.81 -4.05
N SER A 11 3.36 -6.58 -3.84
CA SER A 11 3.59 -6.02 -2.50
C SER A 11 2.44 -5.10 -2.10
N ARG A 12 2.11 -5.09 -0.80
CA ARG A 12 1.03 -4.26 -0.24
C ARG A 12 1.58 -3.39 0.87
N ILE A 13 1.44 -2.08 0.70
CA ILE A 13 1.69 -1.10 1.73
C ILE A 13 0.37 -0.79 2.43
N SER A 14 0.32 -1.00 3.74
CA SER A 14 -0.81 -0.57 4.58
C SER A 14 -0.46 0.75 5.24
N LEU A 15 -1.34 1.74 5.11
CA LEU A 15 -1.18 3.04 5.72
C LEU A 15 -2.15 3.18 6.89
N ALA A 16 -1.64 3.68 8.01
CA ALA A 16 -2.48 4.13 9.11
C ALA A 16 -3.16 5.45 8.72
N GLY A 17 -4.44 5.57 9.02
CA GLY A 17 -5.24 6.79 8.88
C GLY A 17 -5.58 7.42 10.23
N GLY A 18 -6.43 8.45 10.20
CA GLY A 18 -6.79 9.25 11.37
C GLY A 18 -5.79 10.37 11.63
N LEU A 19 -5.95 11.10 12.73
CA LEU A 19 -5.05 12.19 13.12
C LEU A 19 -3.60 11.73 13.27
N ILE A 20 -3.38 10.56 13.89
CA ILE A 20 -2.03 9.99 14.03
C ILE A 20 -1.47 9.67 12.64
N GLY A 21 -2.23 8.96 11.81
CA GLY A 21 -1.81 8.64 10.45
C GLY A 21 -1.46 9.88 9.62
N MET A 22 -2.23 10.96 9.73
CA MET A 22 -1.96 12.22 9.04
C MET A 22 -0.66 12.91 9.51
N LEU A 23 -0.34 12.81 10.79
CA LEU A 23 0.85 13.44 11.37
C LEU A 23 2.11 12.60 11.23
N THR A 24 2.00 11.27 11.31
CA THR A 24 3.16 10.36 11.37
C THR A 24 3.46 9.68 10.04
N THR A 25 2.48 9.52 9.16
CA THR A 25 2.62 8.69 7.96
C THR A 25 2.66 9.57 6.72
N ASN A 26 3.83 9.66 6.07
CA ASN A 26 3.92 10.22 4.73
C ASN A 26 3.71 9.09 3.70
N PRO A 27 2.57 9.03 2.99
CA PRO A 27 2.26 7.94 2.06
C PRO A 27 3.25 7.85 0.91
N ARG A 28 3.81 8.98 0.48
CA ARG A 28 4.82 9.03 -0.60
C ARG A 28 6.13 8.39 -0.14
N ARG A 29 6.57 8.74 1.08
CA ARG A 29 7.80 8.19 1.64
C ARG A 29 7.71 6.69 1.87
N ALA A 30 6.58 6.20 2.39
CA ALA A 30 6.33 4.76 2.53
C ALA A 30 6.35 4.03 1.19
N LEU A 31 5.80 4.65 0.14
CA LEU A 31 5.84 4.11 -1.22
C LEU A 31 7.27 4.05 -1.77
N ASP A 32 8.03 5.13 -1.63
CA ASP A 32 9.42 5.20 -2.11
C ASP A 32 10.33 4.20 -1.38
N GLU A 33 10.15 4.02 -0.07
CA GLU A 33 10.88 3.03 0.73
C GLU A 33 10.61 1.60 0.25
N GLU A 34 9.35 1.24 0.00
CA GLU A 34 8.99 -0.09 -0.51
C GLU A 34 9.50 -0.33 -1.95
N VAL A 35 9.38 0.68 -2.83
CA VAL A 35 9.91 0.59 -4.19
C VAL A 35 11.43 0.41 -4.16
N LYS A 36 12.11 1.11 -3.25
CA LYS A 36 13.56 0.96 -3.07
C LYS A 36 13.91 -0.46 -2.59
N ASP A 37 13.22 -0.99 -1.59
CA ASP A 37 13.45 -2.37 -1.10
C ASP A 37 13.21 -3.42 -2.21
N LEU A 38 12.16 -3.24 -3.02
CA LEU A 38 11.90 -4.09 -4.18
C LEU A 38 13.04 -4.01 -5.22
N ASN A 39 13.51 -2.80 -5.52
CA ASN A 39 14.64 -2.60 -6.44
C ASN A 39 15.94 -3.22 -5.90
N ASP A 40 16.22 -3.09 -4.60
CA ASP A 40 17.39 -3.68 -3.94
C ASP A 40 17.36 -5.23 -3.99
N GLN A 41 16.16 -5.81 -3.99
CA GLN A 41 15.93 -7.26 -4.20
C GLN A 41 15.96 -7.67 -5.70
N GLY A 42 16.18 -6.72 -6.62
CA GLY A 42 16.22 -6.92 -8.06
C GLY A 42 14.85 -7.10 -8.71
N TRP A 43 13.78 -6.63 -8.08
CA TRP A 43 12.45 -6.54 -8.69
C TRP A 43 12.25 -5.15 -9.28
N LYS A 44 11.54 -5.06 -10.40
CA LYS A 44 11.16 -3.80 -11.04
C LYS A 44 9.68 -3.53 -10.78
N ALA A 45 9.36 -2.41 -10.11
CA ALA A 45 7.98 -1.98 -9.96
C ALA A 45 7.40 -1.56 -11.32
N THR A 46 6.38 -2.28 -11.80
CA THR A 46 5.74 -2.04 -13.10
C THR A 46 4.43 -1.26 -12.95
N HIS A 47 3.68 -1.51 -11.87
CA HIS A 47 2.39 -0.84 -11.63
C HIS A 47 2.19 -0.50 -10.15
N ILE A 48 1.67 0.69 -9.87
CA ILE A 48 1.32 1.13 -8.51
C ILE A 48 -0.16 1.52 -8.53
N GLN A 49 -0.98 0.78 -7.79
CA GLN A 49 -2.39 1.06 -7.66
C GLN A 49 -2.70 1.56 -6.24
N PRO A 50 -3.26 2.77 -6.07
CA PRO A 50 -3.80 3.17 -4.77
C PRO A 50 -4.95 2.24 -4.40
N HIS A 51 -4.82 1.56 -3.26
CA HIS A 51 -5.88 0.71 -2.74
C HIS A 51 -6.78 1.55 -1.85
N LYS A 52 -7.94 1.93 -2.40
CA LYS A 52 -9.05 2.47 -1.62
C LYS A 52 -10.09 1.38 -1.45
N THR A 53 -10.54 1.20 -0.23
CA THR A 53 -11.63 0.27 0.07
C THR A 53 -12.94 0.86 -0.47
N SER A 54 -13.47 0.27 -1.55
CA SER A 54 -14.75 0.68 -2.16
C SER A 54 -15.97 0.07 -1.46
N ASN A 55 -15.76 -0.73 -0.40
CA ASN A 55 -16.83 -1.44 0.28
C ASN A 55 -17.44 -0.57 1.39
N MET A 56 -18.75 -0.32 1.29
CA MET A 56 -19.51 0.49 2.25
C MET A 56 -19.45 -0.06 3.68
N PHE A 57 -19.38 -1.39 3.85
CA PHE A 57 -19.22 -2.01 5.16
C PHE A 57 -17.90 -1.62 5.83
N ILE A 58 -16.81 -1.58 5.05
CA ILE A 58 -15.49 -1.20 5.56
C ILE A 58 -15.46 0.29 5.91
N ALA A 59 -16.08 1.14 5.09
CA ALA A 59 -16.20 2.57 5.41
C ALA A 59 -16.97 2.81 6.73
N MET A 60 -18.00 2.01 7.00
CA MET A 60 -18.73 2.06 8.27
C MET A 60 -17.85 1.66 9.46
N LEU A 61 -17.07 0.59 9.34
CA LEU A 61 -16.12 0.16 10.37
C LEU A 61 -15.00 1.20 10.62
N GLN A 62 -14.49 1.83 9.56
CA GLN A 62 -13.52 2.90 9.66
C GLN A 62 -14.09 4.11 10.42
N THR A 63 -15.34 4.48 10.12
CA THR A 63 -16.05 5.57 10.81
C THR A 63 -16.27 5.23 12.27
N LEU A 64 -16.69 4.00 12.58
CA LEU A 64 -16.86 3.54 13.96
C LEU A 64 -15.53 3.56 14.73
N THR A 65 -14.44 3.14 14.10
CA THR A 65 -13.10 3.16 14.70
C THR A 65 -12.63 4.59 14.95
N LEU A 66 -12.91 5.52 14.02
CA LEU A 66 -12.66 6.94 14.25
C LEU A 66 -13.47 7.47 15.44
N LEU A 67 -14.75 7.11 15.57
CA LEU A 67 -15.55 7.56 16.72
C LEU A 67 -15.00 7.02 18.05
N ILE A 68 -14.65 5.74 18.11
CA ILE A 68 -14.11 5.10 19.33
C ILE A 68 -12.74 5.65 19.69
N THR A 69 -11.90 5.93 18.70
CA THR A 69 -10.56 6.48 18.90
C THR A 69 -10.54 8.01 18.97
N PHE A 70 -11.71 8.67 19.02
CA PHE A 70 -11.82 10.14 18.97
C PHE A 70 -11.07 10.77 17.78
N GLY A 71 -11.08 10.09 16.64
CA GLY A 71 -10.46 10.51 15.38
C GLY A 71 -8.96 10.23 15.31
N LEU A 72 -8.37 9.60 16.33
CA LEU A 72 -6.93 9.40 16.41
C LEU A 72 -6.41 8.37 15.40
N TRP A 73 -7.17 7.29 15.17
CA TRP A 73 -6.67 6.17 14.36
C TRP A 73 -7.75 5.50 13.51
N THR A 74 -7.38 5.10 12.29
CA THR A 74 -8.18 4.22 11.44
C THR A 74 -7.29 3.46 10.46
N PHE A 75 -7.84 2.46 9.77
CA PHE A 75 -7.10 1.56 8.87
C PHE A 75 -7.76 1.49 7.48
N GLY A 76 -7.08 0.95 6.48
CA GLY A 76 -7.72 0.56 5.21
C GLY A 76 -7.42 1.42 3.99
N ALA A 77 -6.47 2.36 4.11
CA ALA A 77 -5.80 2.98 2.98
C ALA A 77 -4.44 2.29 2.73
N GLY A 78 -4.00 2.24 1.48
CA GLY A 78 -2.73 1.61 1.15
C GLY A 78 -2.38 1.69 -0.33
N TYR A 79 -1.28 1.05 -0.69
CA TYR A 79 -0.86 0.88 -2.08
C TYR A 79 -0.62 -0.59 -2.38
N LEU A 80 -0.96 -0.99 -3.60
CA LEU A 80 -0.58 -2.27 -4.18
C LEU A 80 0.48 -1.98 -5.24
N ILE A 81 1.64 -2.59 -5.08
CA ILE A 81 2.74 -2.51 -6.04
C ILE A 81 2.85 -3.85 -6.73
N LEU A 82 2.69 -3.85 -8.05
CA LEU A 82 3.02 -4.98 -8.90
C LEU A 82 4.47 -4.83 -9.34
N ALA A 83 5.29 -5.82 -9.00
CA ALA A 83 6.69 -5.87 -9.35
C ALA A 83 6.99 -7.12 -10.17
N GLU A 84 7.91 -6.98 -11.12
CA GLU A 84 8.28 -8.04 -12.05
C GLU A 84 9.80 -8.25 -11.98
N LYS A 85 10.24 -9.50 -12.12
CA LYS A 85 11.66 -9.88 -12.17
C LYS A 85 11.89 -10.83 -13.33
N GLU A 86 12.84 -10.50 -14.19
CA GLU A 86 13.27 -11.40 -15.26
C GLU A 86 14.02 -12.59 -14.64
N SER A 87 13.64 -13.81 -15.02
CA SER A 87 14.15 -15.07 -14.48
C SER A 87 14.89 -15.91 -15.51
#